data_AF-A0A8T5ZGF5-F1
#
_entry.id   AF-A0A8T5ZGF5-F1
#
_cell.length_a   1.000
_cell.length_b   1.000
_cell.length_c   1.000
_cell.angle_alpha   90.00
_cell.angle_beta   90.00
_cell.angle_gamma   90.00
#
_symmetry.space_group_name_H-M   'P 1'
#
loop_
_entity.id
_entity.type
_entity.pdbx_description
1 polymer ?
#
loop_
_entity_poly.entity_id
_entity_poly.type
_entity_poly.pdbx_seq_one_letter_code
_entity_poly.pdbx_strand_id
1 'polypeptide(L)'
;DKAQQEGGKAALVLGLCFISEGAIPFAARDPMRVLPCCIVGGALTGAISMAIGAKLMAPHGGLFVLLIPGAITPVLGYLVAIIAGTLVAGLAYAFLKRPETQIVEKNA
;
A
#
# COMPACT_ATOMS: atom_id res chain seq x y z
N ASP A 1 -19.06 -2.90 -3.00
CA ASP A 1 -19.56 -1.66 -2.37
C ASP A 1 -19.05 -0.45 -3.15
N LYS A 2 -19.95 0.38 -3.70
CA LYS A 2 -19.58 1.57 -4.50
C LYS A 2 -18.84 2.62 -3.67
N ALA A 3 -19.18 2.78 -2.40
CA ALA A 3 -18.52 3.74 -1.52
C ALA A 3 -17.05 3.34 -1.24
N GLN A 4 -16.77 2.03 -1.14
CA GLN A 4 -15.39 1.54 -1.01
C GLN A 4 -14.58 1.74 -2.29
N GLN A 5 -15.19 1.64 -3.47
CA GLN A 5 -14.50 1.87 -4.74
C GLN A 5 -14.13 3.34 -4.92
N GLU A 6 -15.06 4.26 -4.66
CA GLU A 6 -14.80 5.70 -4.74
C GLU A 6 -13.81 6.17 -3.66
N GLY A 7 -13.99 5.70 -2.42
CA GLY A 7 -13.03 5.96 -1.34
C GLY A 7 -11.64 5.41 -1.65
N GLY A 8 -11.55 4.27 -2.36
CA GLY A 8 -10.29 3.63 -2.70
C GLY A 8 -9.51 4.42 -3.75
N LYS A 9 -10.20 4.99 -4.74
CA LYS A 9 -9.59 5.91 -5.71
C LYS A 9 -9.01 7.14 -5.02
N ALA A 10 -9.76 7.73 -4.10
CA ALA A 10 -9.28 8.88 -3.31
C ALA A 10 -8.09 8.50 -2.43
N ALA A 11 -8.16 7.37 -1.73
CA ALA A 11 -7.08 6.87 -0.88
C ALA A 11 -5.79 6.57 -1.66
N LEU A 12 -5.90 6.11 -2.91
CA LEU A 12 -4.75 5.89 -3.77
C LEU A 12 -4.04 7.21 -4.09
N VAL A 13 -4.77 8.24 -4.52
CA VAL A 13 -4.19 9.56 -4.82
C VAL A 13 -3.54 10.17 -3.57
N LEU A 14 -4.23 10.10 -2.42
CA LEU A 14 -3.71 10.55 -1.13
C LEU A 14 -2.43 9.80 -0.73
N GLY A 15 -2.40 8.47 -0.88
CA GLY A 15 -1.22 7.66 -0.58
C GLY A 15 -0.01 8.01 -1.45
N LEU A 16 -0.23 8.33 -2.74
CA LEU A 16 0.84 8.82 -3.62
C LEU A 16 1.42 10.16 -3.15
N CYS A 17 0.60 11.02 -2.54
CA CYS A 17 0.99 12.26 -1.88
C CYS A 17 1.55 12.07 -0.46
N PHE A 18 1.78 10.83 0.00
CA PHE A 18 2.20 10.49 1.37
C PHE A 18 1.21 10.87 2.46
N ILE A 19 -0.07 10.91 2.10
CA ILE A 19 -1.19 11.10 3.02
C ILE A 19 -1.78 9.72 3.30
N SER A 20 -1.59 9.23 4.53
CA SER A 20 -1.96 7.86 4.95
C SER A 20 -3.37 7.78 5.53
N GLU A 21 -3.99 8.92 5.79
CA GLU A 21 -5.31 9.09 6.38
C GLU A 21 -6.41 8.47 5.51
N GLY A 22 -6.20 8.43 4.19
CA GLY A 22 -7.09 7.75 3.25
C GLY A 22 -7.25 6.25 3.51
N ALA A 23 -6.29 5.62 4.19
CA ALA A 23 -6.34 4.19 4.54
C ALA A 23 -7.10 3.90 5.85
N ILE A 24 -7.26 4.90 6.74
CA ILE A 24 -7.96 4.75 8.03
C ILE A 24 -9.37 4.15 7.89
N PRO A 25 -10.26 4.63 6.99
CA PRO A 25 -11.59 4.05 6.86
C PRO A 25 -11.59 2.60 6.37
N PHE A 26 -10.53 2.16 5.67
CA PHE A 26 -10.37 0.76 5.25
C PHE A 26 -9.89 -0.11 6.42
N ALA A 27 -8.91 0.36 7.17
CA ALA A 27 -8.41 -0.32 8.36
C ALA A 27 -9.47 -0.39 9.47
N ALA A 28 -10.29 0.65 9.65
CA ALA A 28 -11.37 0.65 10.64
C ALA A 28 -12.48 -0.38 10.32
N ARG A 29 -12.70 -0.68 9.04
CA ARG A 29 -13.69 -1.69 8.60
C ARG A 29 -13.18 -3.12 8.70
N ASP A 30 -11.92 -3.38 8.39
CA ASP A 30 -11.32 -4.73 8.44
C ASP A 30 -9.90 -4.70 9.05
N PRO A 31 -9.76 -4.37 10.35
CA PRO A 31 -8.46 -4.14 10.98
C PRO A 31 -7.61 -5.40 11.02
N MET A 32 -8.24 -6.55 11.29
CA MET A 32 -7.57 -7.84 11.43
C MET A 32 -6.92 -8.34 10.14
N ARG A 33 -7.37 -7.88 8.97
CA ARG A 33 -6.78 -8.25 7.69
C ARG A 33 -5.94 -7.13 7.08
N VAL A 34 -6.42 -5.89 7.14
CA VAL A 34 -5.73 -4.74 6.53
C VAL A 34 -4.40 -4.48 7.23
N LEU A 35 -4.37 -4.47 8.57
CA LEU A 35 -3.13 -4.14 9.30
C LEU A 35 -2.00 -5.14 9.06
N PRO A 36 -2.20 -6.46 9.17
CA PRO A 36 -1.13 -7.41 8.87
C PRO A 36 -0.65 -7.34 7.43
N CYS A 37 -1.56 -7.16 6.46
CA CYS A 37 -1.19 -7.04 5.05
C CYS A 37 -0.33 -5.79 4.79
N CYS A 38 -0.71 -4.65 5.38
CA CYS A 38 0.07 -3.41 5.30
C CYS A 38 1.45 -3.54 5.98
N ILE A 39 1.53 -4.22 7.12
CA ILE A 39 2.80 -4.47 7.82
C ILE A 39 3.73 -5.32 6.94
N VAL A 40 3.23 -6.41 6.38
CA VAL A 40 4.04 -7.31 5.52
C VAL A 40 4.49 -6.59 4.25
N GLY A 41 3.59 -5.85 3.59
CA GLY A 41 3.94 -5.07 2.40
C GLY A 41 4.96 -3.97 2.70
N GLY A 42 4.76 -3.22 3.80
CA GLY A 42 5.68 -2.17 4.24
C GLY A 42 7.06 -2.71 4.64
N ALA A 43 7.10 -3.83 5.35
CA ALA A 43 8.34 -4.51 5.71
C ALA A 43 9.10 -4.97 4.46
N LEU A 44 8.40 -5.51 3.45
CA LEU A 44 9.02 -5.90 2.19
C LEU A 44 9.57 -4.70 1.42
N THR A 45 8.80 -3.62 1.29
CA THR A 45 9.27 -2.37 0.66
C THR A 45 10.52 -1.86 1.37
N GLY A 46 10.52 -1.83 2.70
CA GLY A 46 11.66 -1.42 3.51
C GLY A 46 12.89 -2.30 3.31
N ALA A 47 12.72 -3.63 3.34
CA ALA A 47 13.79 -4.59 3.14
C ALA A 47 14.43 -4.46 1.75
N ILE A 48 13.62 -4.36 0.69
CA ILE A 48 14.12 -4.15 -0.67
C ILE A 48 14.83 -2.80 -0.78
N SER A 49 14.25 -1.74 -0.22
CA SER A 49 14.83 -0.39 -0.24
C SER A 49 16.19 -0.33 0.47
N MET A 50 16.34 -1.05 1.58
CA MET A 50 17.62 -1.16 2.30
C MET A 50 18.62 -2.01 1.52
N ALA A 51 18.19 -3.12 0.91
CA ALA A 51 19.07 -4.01 0.14
C ALA A 51 19.69 -3.31 -1.08
N ILE A 52 18.93 -2.43 -1.74
CA ILE A 52 19.43 -1.63 -2.88
C ILE A 52 20.17 -0.36 -2.46
N GLY A 53 20.28 -0.08 -1.16
CA GLY A 53 20.92 1.13 -0.64
C GLY A 53 20.19 2.43 -0.99
N ALA A 54 18.85 2.41 -1.07
CA ALA A 54 18.06 3.58 -1.41
C ALA A 54 18.28 4.70 -0.39
N LYS A 55 18.75 5.85 -0.86
CA LYS A 55 18.88 7.08 -0.08
C LYS A 55 17.80 8.05 -0.50
N LEU A 56 17.03 8.55 0.46
CA LEU A 56 16.01 9.56 0.30
C LEU A 56 16.43 10.79 1.11
N MET A 57 16.69 11.91 0.43
CA MET A 57 17.13 13.16 1.07
C MET A 57 15.99 14.12 1.43
N ALA A 58 14.76 13.84 0.98
CA ALA A 58 13.61 14.70 1.27
C ALA A 58 13.02 14.41 2.67
N PRO A 59 12.67 15.44 3.46
CA PRO A 59 12.06 15.30 4.78
C PRO A 59 10.56 14.92 4.72
N HIS A 60 9.93 15.04 3.55
CA HIS A 60 8.57 14.57 3.26
C HIS A 60 8.62 13.38 2.29
N GLY A 61 7.79 12.36 2.52
CA GLY A 61 7.66 11.22 1.62
C GLY A 61 6.64 11.46 0.50
N GLY A 62 6.57 10.55 -0.47
CA GLY A 62 5.58 10.54 -1.55
C GLY A 62 6.17 10.13 -2.90
N LEU A 63 5.36 9.64 -3.83
CA LEU A 63 5.82 9.27 -5.17
C LEU A 63 6.33 10.51 -5.93
N PHE A 64 5.82 11.70 -5.59
CA PHE A 64 6.24 12.98 -6.15
C PHE A 64 7.71 13.32 -5.90
N VAL A 65 8.33 12.76 -4.86
CA VAL A 65 9.77 12.96 -4.60
C VAL A 65 10.63 12.31 -5.70
N LEU A 66 10.14 11.27 -6.38
CA LEU A 66 10.86 10.65 -7.50
C LEU A 66 11.02 11.59 -8.70
N LEU A 67 10.20 12.64 -8.79
CA LEU A 67 10.28 13.65 -9.86
C LEU A 67 11.35 14.72 -9.57
N ILE A 68 11.89 14.77 -8.35
CA ILE A 68 12.91 15.74 -7.96
C ILE A 68 14.30 15.15 -8.27
N PRO A 69 15.09 15.76 -9.18
CA PRO A 69 16.42 15.27 -9.52
C PRO A 69 17.33 15.19 -8.29
N GLY A 70 17.96 14.04 -8.05
CA GLY A 70 18.90 13.83 -6.94
C GLY A 70 18.27 13.60 -5.56
N ALA A 71 16.95 13.64 -5.42
CA ALA A 71 16.29 13.42 -4.13
C ALA A 71 16.28 11.94 -3.68
N ILE A 72 16.25 11.00 -4.64
CA ILE A 72 16.32 9.55 -4.39
C ILE A 72 17.42 8.93 -5.26
N THR A 73 18.21 8.02 -4.68
CA THR A 73 19.16 7.19 -5.42
C THR A 73 19.19 5.77 -4.85
N PRO A 74 19.01 4.69 -5.65
CA PRO A 74 18.58 4.66 -7.05
C PRO A 74 17.04 4.76 -7.21
N VAL A 75 16.58 5.67 -8.08
CA VAL A 75 15.14 5.96 -8.31
C VAL A 75 14.35 4.72 -8.75
N LEU A 76 14.86 4.00 -9.75
CA LEU A 76 14.18 2.83 -10.32
C LEU A 76 14.06 1.68 -9.30
N GLY A 77 15.13 1.43 -8.54
CA GLY A 77 15.11 0.39 -7.51
C GLY A 77 14.10 0.70 -6.41
N TYR A 78 14.03 1.97 -5.98
CA TYR A 78 13.06 2.40 -4.98
C TYR A 78 11.61 2.32 -5.48
N LEU A 79 11.37 2.66 -6.76
CA LEU A 79 10.06 2.48 -7.39
C LEU A 79 9.64 1.00 -7.43
N VAL A 80 10.56 0.11 -7.81
CA VAL A 80 10.31 -1.34 -7.79
C VAL A 80 10.01 -1.84 -6.38
N ALA A 81 10.71 -1.34 -5.36
CA ALA A 81 10.44 -1.69 -3.96
C ALA A 81 9.01 -1.30 -3.55
N ILE A 82 8.57 -0.09 -3.88
CA ILE A 82 7.20 0.39 -3.60
C ILE A 82 6.17 -0.49 -4.30
N ILE A 83 6.36 -0.78 -5.59
CA ILE A 83 5.44 -1.61 -6.37
C ILE A 83 5.36 -3.02 -5.77
N ALA A 84 6.50 -3.63 -5.44
CA ALA A 84 6.56 -4.97 -4.87
C ALA A 84 5.80 -5.06 -3.54
N GLY A 85 6.03 -4.16 -2.58
CA GLY A 85 5.31 -4.18 -1.31
C GLY A 85 3.83 -3.82 -1.45
N THR A 86 3.47 -2.92 -2.37
CA THR A 86 2.06 -2.58 -2.66
C THR A 86 1.31 -3.79 -3.23
N LEU A 87 1.92 -4.51 -4.16
CA LEU A 87 1.36 -5.75 -4.72
C LEU A 87 1.20 -6.82 -3.65
N VAL A 88 2.21 -7.01 -2.80
CA VAL A 88 2.13 -7.99 -1.71
C VAL A 88 1.04 -7.64 -0.70
N ALA A 89 0.92 -6.37 -0.29
CA ALA A 89 -0.17 -5.95 0.60
C ALA A 89 -1.55 -6.14 -0.03
N GLY A 90 -1.71 -5.74 -1.30
CA GLY A 90 -2.97 -5.85 -2.03
C GLY A 90 -3.39 -7.30 -2.30
N LEU A 91 -2.44 -8.14 -2.74
CA LEU A 91 -2.68 -9.55 -2.99
C LEU A 91 -2.92 -10.32 -1.70
N ALA A 92 -2.13 -10.10 -0.65
CA ALA A 92 -2.35 -10.72 0.65
C ALA A 92 -3.76 -10.39 1.19
N TYR A 93 -4.18 -9.13 1.08
CA TYR A 93 -5.53 -8.73 1.46
C TYR A 93 -6.59 -9.39 0.57
N ALA A 94 -6.38 -9.47 -0.75
CA ALA A 94 -7.30 -10.13 -1.68
C ALA A 94 -7.46 -11.62 -1.40
N PHE A 95 -6.38 -12.33 -1.04
CA PHE A 95 -6.43 -13.73 -0.66
C PHE A 95 -7.11 -13.95 0.71
N LEU A 96 -6.86 -13.05 1.66
CA LEU A 96 -7.41 -13.16 3.00
C LEU A 96 -8.89 -12.74 3.07
N LYS A 97 -9.31 -11.85 2.17
CA LYS A 97 -10.69 -11.42 2.02
C LYS A 97 -11.49 -12.53 1.35
N ARG A 98 -12.27 -13.27 2.15
CA ARG A 98 -13.21 -14.27 1.62
C ARG A 98 -14.17 -13.62 0.61
N PRO A 99 -14.41 -14.24 -0.55
CA PRO A 99 -15.42 -13.77 -1.49
C PRO A 99 -16.79 -13.83 -0.81
N GLU A 100 -17.54 -12.74 -0.94
CA GLU A 100 -18.91 -12.57 -0.39
C GLU A 100 -19.85 -13.73 -0.79
N THR A 101 -19.55 -14.41 -1.90
CA THR A 101 -20.21 -15.61 -2.40
C THR A 101 -20.25 -16.77 -1.39
N GLN A 102 -19.25 -16.92 -0.52
CA GLN A 102 -19.20 -18.03 0.45
C GLN A 102 -20.07 -17.83 1.70
N ILE A 103 -20.57 -16.61 1.95
CA ILE A 103 -21.45 -16.36 3.11
C ILE A 103 -22.90 -16.77 2.78
N VAL A 104 -23.29 -16.68 1.50
CA VAL A 104 -24.61 -17.12 1.03
C VAL A 104 -24.71 -18.65 1.05
N GLU A 105 -23.65 -19.35 0.66
CA GLU A 105 -23.64 -20.82 0.57
C GLU A 105 -23.55 -21.53 1.94
N LYS A 106 -23.04 -20.86 2.98
CA LYS A 106 -22.94 -21.43 4.33
C LYS A 106 -24.19 -21.21 5.19
N ASN A 107 -25.09 -20.32 4.76
CA ASN A 107 -26.32 -19.96 5.48
C ASN A 107 -27.60 -20.37 4.71
N ALA A 108 -27.47 -21.09 3.59
CA ALA A 108 -28.55 -21.74 2.84
C ALA A 108 -28.49 -23.25 3.08
#